data_AF-A0A4P9WQL9-F1
#
_entry.id   AF-A0A4P9WQL9-F1
#
_cell.length_a   1.000
_cell.length_b   1.000
_cell.length_c   1.000
_cell.angle_alpha   90.00
_cell.angle_beta   90.00
_cell.angle_gamma   90.00
#
_symmetry.space_group_name_H-M   'P 1'
#
loop_
_entity.id
_entity.type
_entity.pdbx_description
1 polymer ?
#
loop_
_entity_poly.entity_id
_entity_poly.type
_entity_poly.pdbx_seq_one_letter_code
_entity_poly.pdbx_strand_id
1 'polypeptide(L)' 'RVHFILFTIAVNLVFMPMHFLGLQGMPRRIGDYPDSYMEWNHIISIGSILTAISVVLYMYFIGSRLLGKAPEANLLRK' A
#
# COMPACT_ATOMS: atom_id res chain seq x y z
N ARG A 1 -11.07 -3.98 -10.35
CA ARG A 1 -11.42 -2.57 -10.03
C ARG A 1 -11.10 -2.23 -8.58
N VAL A 2 -11.60 -3.02 -7.61
CA VAL A 2 -11.30 -2.84 -6.17
C VAL A 2 -9.80 -2.83 -5.86
N HIS A 3 -9.03 -3.83 -6.35
CA HIS A 3 -7.58 -3.88 -6.14
C HIS A 3 -6.86 -2.61 -6.63
N PHE A 4 -7.20 -2.11 -7.82
CA PHE A 4 -6.58 -0.90 -8.38
C PHE A 4 -6.82 0.33 -7.49
N ILE A 5 -8.07 0.56 -7.06
CA ILE A 5 -8.40 1.69 -6.18
C ILE A 5 -7.68 1.56 -4.84
N LEU A 6 -7.69 0.36 -4.24
CA LEU A 6 -6.99 0.08 -2.99
C LEU A 6 -5.48 0.34 -3.11
N PHE A 7 -4.86 -0.16 -4.18
CA PHE A 7 -3.43 0.03 -4.45
C PHE A 7 -3.09 1.51 -4.66
N THR A 8 -3.88 2.24 -5.45
CA THR A 8 -3.67 3.67 -5.67
C THR A 8 -3.76 4.46 -4.38
N ILE A 9 -4.73 4.18 -3.51
CA ILE A 9 -4.86 4.86 -2.21
C ILE A 9 -3.67 4.53 -1.31
N ALA A 10 -3.31 3.24 -1.20
CA ALA A 10 -2.21 2.78 -0.34
C ALA A 10 -0.86 3.38 -0.73
N VAL A 11 -0.54 3.39 -2.03
CA VAL A 11 0.68 3.98 -2.58
C VAL A 11 0.74 5.49 -2.31
N ASN A 12 -0.36 6.22 -2.50
CA ASN A 12 -0.38 7.65 -2.19
C ASN A 12 -0.17 7.90 -0.70
N LEU A 13 -0.71 7.07 0.19
CA LEU A 13 -0.51 7.19 1.63
C LEU A 13 0.95 6.97 2.06
N VAL A 14 1.73 6.19 1.30
CA VAL A 14 3.17 5.98 1.54
C VAL A 14 4.00 7.12 0.96
N PHE A 15 3.78 7.49 -0.30
CA PHE A 15 4.70 8.39 -1.01
C PHE A 15 4.38 9.87 -0.80
N MET A 16 3.13 10.26 -0.57
CA MET A 16 2.82 11.69 -0.35
C MET A 16 3.48 12.24 0.92
N PRO A 17 3.37 11.60 2.10
CA PRO A 17 4.06 12.04 3.32
C PRO A 17 5.58 12.15 3.17
N MET A 18 6.20 11.33 2.32
CA MET A 18 7.64 11.34 2.08
C MET A 18 8.11 12.67 1.47
N HIS A 19 7.26 13.37 0.71
CA HIS A 19 7.59 14.69 0.18
C HIS A 19 7.70 15.73 1.29
N PHE A 20 6.79 15.69 2.28
CA PHE A 20 6.84 16.60 3.43
C PHE A 20 8.05 16.33 4.33
N LEU A 21 8.38 15.06 4.57
CA LEU A 21 9.60 14.68 5.29
C LEU A 21 10.87 15.14 4.57
N GLY A 22 10.89 15.08 3.24
CA GLY A 22 11.98 15.62 2.41
C GLY A 22 12.15 17.13 2.56
N LEU A 23 11.04 17.88 2.58
CA LEU A 23 11.03 19.33 2.81
C LEU A 23 11.50 19.71 4.22
N GLN A 24 11.21 18.87 5.22
CA GLN A 24 11.71 19.04 6.59
C GLN A 24 13.19 18.64 6.75
N GLY A 25 13.83 18.10 5.70
CA GLY A 25 15.26 17.77 5.70
C GLY A 25 15.59 16.40 6.30
N MET A 26 14.64 15.46 6.35
CA MET A 26 14.89 14.11 6.86
C MET A 26 16.02 13.43 6.07
N PRO A 27 17.14 13.02 6.72
CA PRO A 27 18.22 12.32 6.04
C PRO A 27 17.78 10.94 5.54
N ARG A 28 18.26 10.54 4.36
CA ARG A 28 18.03 9.19 3.85
C ARG A 28 18.92 8.17 4.57
N ARG A 29 18.40 6.96 4.80
CA ARG A 29 19.15 5.79 5.33
C ARG A 29 19.60 5.89 6.79
N ILE A 30 18.78 6.53 7.62
CA ILE A 30 18.93 6.49 9.07
C ILE A 30 18.11 5.34 9.64
N GLY A 31 18.67 4.65 10.64
CA GLY A 31 17.97 3.58 11.36
C GLY A 31 16.96 4.11 12.37
N ASP A 32 17.21 5.31 12.90
CA ASP A 32 16.35 6.01 13.86
C ASP A 32 16.22 7.48 13.47
N TYR A 33 15.12 8.13 13.84
CA TYR A 33 14.79 9.50 13.46
C TYR A 33 14.26 10.30 14.65
N PRO A 34 14.51 11.62 14.70
CA PRO A 34 13.93 12.50 15.71
C PRO A 34 12.39 12.43 15.79
N ASP A 35 11.84 12.61 16.99
CA ASP A 35 10.38 12.58 17.26
C ASP A 35 9.57 13.53 16.36
N SER A 36 10.18 14.60 15.85
CA SER A 36 9.55 15.53 14.90
C SER A 36 9.10 14.88 13.59
N TYR A 37 9.67 13.73 13.22
CA TYR A 37 9.31 12.98 12.02
C TYR A 37 8.35 11.81 12.31
N MET A 38 8.04 11.54 13.57
CA MET A 38 7.27 10.37 13.99
C MET A 38 5.87 10.34 13.38
N GLU A 39 5.19 11.49 13.33
CA GLU A 39 3.81 11.57 12.83
C GLU A 39 3.70 11.12 11.35
N TRP A 40 4.57 11.66 10.49
CA TRP A 40 4.59 11.29 9.08
C TRP A 40 5.06 9.86 8.86
N ASN A 41 6.06 9.39 9.62
CA ASN A 41 6.52 8.00 9.52
C ASN A 41 5.44 7.01 9.97
N HIS A 42 4.61 7.35 10.96
CA HIS A 42 3.49 6.50 11.39
C HIS A 42 2.45 6.34 10.28
N ILE A 43 2.12 7.42 9.55
CA ILE A 43 1.22 7.37 8.39
C ILE A 43 1.80 6.49 7.28
N ILE A 44 3.10 6.63 7.01
CA ILE A 44 3.83 5.81 6.02
C ILE A 44 3.78 4.33 6.40
N SER A 45 3.96 3.98 7.68
CA SER A 45 3.88 2.59 8.16
C SER A 45 2.49 1.99 7.93
N ILE A 46 1.42 2.74 8.19
CA ILE A 46 0.04 2.30 7.91
C ILE A 46 -0.16 2.08 6.39
N GLY A 47 0.32 3.03 5.57
CA GLY A 47 0.26 2.89 4.11
C GLY A 47 1.05 1.70 3.57
N SER A 48 2.18 1.36 4.18
CA SER A 48 3.01 0.21 3.81
C SER A 48 2.26 -1.10 4.03
N ILE A 49 1.61 -1.26 5.19
CA ILE A 49 0.79 -2.44 5.50
C ILE A 49 -0.36 -2.57 4.49
N LEU A 50 -1.04 -1.46 4.18
CA LEU A 50 -2.13 -1.47 3.21
C LEU A 50 -1.65 -1.85 1.80
N THR A 51 -0.46 -1.39 1.41
CA THR A 51 0.18 -1.74 0.13
C THR A 51 0.51 -3.23 0.09
N ALA A 52 1.05 -3.80 1.17
CA ALA A 52 1.35 -5.22 1.28
C ALA A 52 0.07 -6.07 1.15
N ILE A 53 -1.02 -5.69 1.82
CA ILE A 53 -2.33 -6.35 1.68
C ILE A 53 -2.81 -6.30 0.23
N SER A 54 -2.68 -5.14 -0.43
CA SER A 54 -3.09 -4.99 -1.83
C SER A 54 -2.30 -5.90 -2.77
N VAL A 55 -0.99 -6.08 -2.53
CA VAL A 55 -0.13 -6.99 -3.30
C VAL A 55 -0.52 -8.45 -3.08
N VAL A 56 -0.80 -8.87 -1.85
CA VAL A 56 -1.28 -10.24 -1.57
C VAL A 56 -2.62 -10.51 -2.26
N LEU A 57 -3.55 -9.54 -2.22
CA LEU A 57 -4.82 -9.62 -2.95
C LEU A 57 -4.60 -9.75 -4.46
N TYR A 58 -3.63 -9.02 -5.02
CA TYR A 58 -3.26 -9.15 -6.43
C TYR A 58 -2.73 -10.55 -6.77
N MET A 59 -1.83 -11.10 -5.93
CA MET A 59 -1.30 -12.45 -6.12
C MET A 59 -2.41 -13.53 -6.10
N TYR A 60 -3.41 -13.36 -5.24
CA TYR A 60 -4.58 -14.25 -5.22
C TYR A 60 -5.40 -14.16 -6.52
N PHE A 61 -5.65 -12.95 -7.02
CA PHE A 61 -6.40 -12.76 -8.26
C PHE A 61 -5.64 -13.31 -9.47
N ILE A 62 -4.33 -13.10 -9.57
CA ILE A 62 -3.56 -13.64 -10.70
C ILE A 62 -3.45 -15.17 -10.62
N GLY A 63 -3.22 -15.74 -9.42
CA GLY A 63 -3.15 -17.18 -9.22
C GLY A 63 -4.47 -17.89 -9.58
N SER A 64 -5.61 -17.34 -9.17
CA SER A 64 -6.92 -17.88 -9.54
C SER A 64 -7.14 -17.85 -11.06
N ARG A 65 -6.75 -16.76 -11.74
CA ARG A 65 -6.86 -16.67 -13.21
C ARG A 65 -5.95 -17.64 -13.95
N LEU A 66 -4.72 -17.84 -13.47
CA LEU A 66 -3.78 -18.78 -14.10
C LEU A 66 -4.22 -20.23 -13.94
N LEU A 67 -4.80 -20.59 -12.80
CA LEU A 67 -5.30 -21.95 -12.52
C LEU A 67 -6.69 -22.23 -13.14
N GLY A 68 -7.24 -21.30 -13.93
CA GLY A 68 -8.57 -21.45 -14.54
C GLY A 68 -9.73 -21.47 -13.55
N LYS A 69 -9.48 -21.27 -12.26
CA LYS A 69 -10.52 -21.10 -11.25
C LYS A 69 -11.03 -19.67 -11.37
N ALA A 70 -12.21 -19.51 -11.98
CA ALA A 70 -12.88 -18.22 -11.98
C ALA A 70 -13.00 -17.77 -10.51
N PRO A 71 -12.45 -16.60 -10.12
CA PRO A 71 -12.73 -16.08 -8.79
C PRO A 71 -14.25 -15.94 -8.71
N GLU A 72 -14.86 -16.48 -7.66
CA GLU A 72 -16.31 -16.57 -7.44
C GLU A 72 -17.05 -15.21 -7.44
N ALA A 73 -16.40 -14.13 -7.85
CA ALA A 73 -17.00 -12.83 -8.13
C ALA A 73 -18.14 -12.88 -9.17
N ASN A 74 -18.28 -13.96 -9.96
CA ASN A 74 -19.45 -14.18 -10.83
C ASN A 74 -20.66 -14.82 -10.12
N LEU A 75 -20.54 -15.31 -8.88
CA LEU A 75 -21.66 -15.88 -8.11
C LEU A 75 -22.52 -14.82 -7.42
N LEU A 76 -21.96 -13.64 -7.10
CA LEU A 76 -22.71 -12.49 -6.58
C LEU A 76 -23.44 -11.68 -7.68
N ARG A 77 -23.39 -12.18 -8.92
CA ARG A 77 -24.01 -11.57 -10.11
C ARG A 77 -25.09 -12.47 -10.73
N LYS A 78 -25.52 -13.51 -10.00
CA LYS A 78 -26.76 -14.25 -10.26
C LYS A 78 -27.86 -13.71 -9.37
#